data_AF-A0A2V6ETA1-F1
#
_entry.id   AF-A0A2V6ETA1-F1
#
_cell.length_a   1.000
_cell.length_b   1.000
_cell.length_c   1.000
_cell.angle_alpha   90.00
_cell.angle_beta   90.00
_cell.angle_gamma   90.00
#
_symmetry.space_group_name_H-M   'P 1'
#
loop_
_entity.id
_entity.type
_entity.pdbx_description
1 polymer ?
#
loop_
_entity_poly.entity_id
_entity_poly.type
_entity_poly.pdbx_seq_one_letter_code
_entity_poly.pdbx_strand_id
1 'polypeptide(L)' 'MWECIPHYEPEGVVEIYYDVEIIKNVHLAIDYQFVANPAYNSDRGPVNIFTSRFHFQF' A
#
# COMPACT_ATOMS: atom_id res chain seq x y z
N MET A 1 5.74 25.69 -16.16
CA MET A 1 7.06 25.54 -15.53
C MET A 1 7.03 24.15 -14.90
N TRP A 2 7.75 23.18 -15.45
CA TRP A 2 7.78 21.81 -14.92
C TRP A 2 8.95 21.74 -13.96
N GLU A 3 8.69 21.67 -12.66
CA GLU A 3 9.75 21.50 -11.67
C GLU A 3 10.20 20.04 -11.73
N CYS A 4 11.43 19.82 -12.22
CA CYS A 4 12.07 18.50 -12.12
C CYS A 4 12.31 18.17 -10.64
N ILE A 5 11.93 16.96 -10.24
CA ILE A 5 12.10 16.47 -8.87
C ILE A 5 13.61 16.32 -8.61
N PRO A 6 14.16 16.89 -7.51
CA PRO A 6 15.54 16.63 -7.13
C PRO A 6 15.69 15.15 -6.77
N HIS A 7 16.70 14.48 -7.33
CA HIS A 7 17.01 13.06 -7.12
C HIS A 7 15.90 12.09 -7.54
N TYR A 8 15.69 12.00 -8.86
CA TYR A 8 14.82 11.01 -9.45
C TYR A 8 15.35 9.58 -9.27
N GLU A 9 14.52 8.71 -8.71
CA GLU A 9 14.75 7.27 -8.66
C GLU A 9 13.43 6.53 -8.95
N PRO A 10 13.44 5.35 -9.61
CA PRO A 10 12.22 4.58 -9.82
C PRO A 10 11.49 4.27 -8.51
N GLU A 11 10.17 4.51 -8.51
CA GLU A 11 9.29 4.08 -7.42
C GLU A 11 9.06 2.57 -7.53
N GLY A 12 9.20 1.87 -6.41
CA GLY A 12 8.95 0.44 -6.31
C GLY A 12 7.86 0.17 -5.29
N VAL A 13 6.89 -0.68 -5.62
CA VAL A 13 5.80 -1.04 -4.70
C VAL A 13 5.69 -2.55 -4.58
N VAL A 14 5.58 -3.05 -3.36
CA VAL A 14 5.25 -4.45 -3.05
C VAL A 14 4.00 -4.46 -2.20
N GLU A 15 3.01 -5.25 -2.62
CA GLU A 15 1.73 -5.41 -1.94
C GLU A 15 1.51 -6.87 -1.55
N ILE A 16 1.04 -7.09 -0.33
CA ILE A 16 0.63 -8.40 0.19
C ILE A 16 -0.82 -8.27 0.64
N TYR A 17 -1.71 -8.98 -0.06
CA TYR A 17 -3.13 -8.97 0.18
C TYR A 17 -3.63 -10.36 0.63
N TYR A 18 -4.49 -10.39 1.64
CA TYR A 18 -5.16 -11.61 2.08
C TYR A 18 -6.60 -11.33 2.50
N ASP A 19 -7.56 -12.09 1.95
CA ASP A 19 -8.98 -12.06 2.36
C ASP A 19 -9.38 -13.42 2.91
N VAL A 20 -10.05 -13.42 4.05
CA VAL A 20 -10.56 -14.63 4.68
C VAL A 20 -11.97 -14.43 5.20
N GLU A 21 -12.84 -15.41 4.90
CA GLU A 21 -14.14 -15.55 5.55
C GLU A 21 -13.90 -16.10 6.97
N ILE A 22 -14.12 -15.28 7.99
CA ILE A 22 -13.91 -15.69 9.40
C ILE A 22 -15.11 -16.48 9.90
N ILE A 23 -16.31 -15.96 9.63
CA ILE A 23 -17.59 -16.61 9.91
C ILE A 23 -18.51 -16.36 8.73
N LYS A 24 -19.57 -17.17 8.61
CA LYS A 24 -20.53 -17.06 7.52
C LYS A 24 -21.02 -15.61 7.37
N ASN A 25 -20.84 -15.04 6.18
CA ASN A 25 -21.15 -13.65 5.83
C ASN A 25 -20.24 -12.55 6.45
N VAL A 26 -19.10 -12.91 7.03
CA VAL A 26 -18.13 -11.96 7.57
C VAL A 26 -16.74 -12.23 7.02
N HIS A 27 -16.22 -11.27 6.28
CA HIS A 27 -14.89 -11.31 5.71
C HIS A 27 -13.97 -10.30 6.39
N LEU A 28 -12.71 -10.71 6.55
CA LEU A 28 -11.61 -9.84 6.92
C LEU A 28 -10.58 -9.88 5.80
N ALA A 29 -10.30 -8.71 5.23
CA ALA A 29 -9.15 -8.52 4.36
C ALA A 29 -8.06 -7.74 5.10
N ILE A 30 -6.82 -8.17 4.93
CA ILE A 30 -5.61 -7.48 5.38
C ILE A 30 -4.78 -7.16 4.15
N ASP A 31 -4.22 -5.96 4.14
CA ASP A 31 -3.38 -5.46 3.08
C ASP A 31 -2.14 -4.77 3.67
N TYR A 32 -0.98 -5.09 3.11
CA TYR A 32 0.30 -4.49 3.44
C TYR A 32 0.99 -4.01 2.18
N GLN A 33 1.24 -2.71 2.10
CA GLN A 33 1.89 -2.07 0.97
C GLN A 33 3.20 -1.41 1.43
N PHE A 34 4.30 -1.85 0.84
CA PHE A 34 5.61 -1.23 0.96
C PHE A 34 5.90 -0.40 -0.29
N VAL A 35 6.22 0.88 -0.12
CA VAL A 35 6.56 1.81 -1.20
C VAL A 35 7.99 2.30 -1.02
N ALA A 36 8.87 1.99 -1.96
CA ALA A 36 10.21 2.53 -2.08
C ALA A 36 10.21 3.76 -3.00
N ASN A 37 10.95 4.81 -2.61
CA ASN A 37 11.09 6.08 -3.33
C ASN A 37 9.74 6.74 -3.72
N PRO A 38 8.86 7.07 -2.76
CA PRO A 38 7.54 7.64 -3.04
C PRO A 38 7.62 8.89 -3.91
N ALA A 39 6.72 9.01 -4.88
CA ALA A 39 6.71 10.08 -5.89
C ALA A 39 8.03 10.21 -6.66
N TYR A 40 8.71 9.09 -6.91
CA TYR A 40 9.97 9.00 -7.64
C TYR A 40 11.12 9.81 -7.02
N ASN A 41 11.11 10.00 -5.70
CA ASN A 41 12.12 10.78 -4.98
C ASN A 41 12.80 9.91 -3.91
N SER A 42 14.09 9.67 -4.07
CA SER A 42 14.88 8.84 -3.15
C SER A 42 15.14 9.51 -1.80
N ASP A 43 15.07 10.83 -1.70
CA ASP A 43 15.22 11.58 -0.44
C ASP A 43 14.05 11.35 0.53
N ARG A 44 12.89 10.86 0.03
CA ARG A 44 11.69 10.62 0.85
C ARG A 44 11.77 9.36 1.69
N GLY A 45 12.65 8.41 1.33
CA GLY A 45 12.76 7.11 2.00
C GLY A 45 11.51 6.22 1.82
N PRO A 46 11.56 4.95 2.25
CA PRO A 46 10.45 4.02 2.05
C PRO A 46 9.28 4.26 3.02
N VAL A 47 8.07 3.94 2.58
CA VAL A 47 6.81 4.06 3.33
C VAL A 47 6.14 2.70 3.47
N ASN A 48 5.63 2.41 4.67
CA ASN A 48 4.85 1.21 4.98
C ASN A 48 3.38 1.61 5.22
N ILE A 49 2.45 0.96 4.53
CA ILE A 49 1.01 1.19 4.65
C ILE A 49 0.36 -0.12 5.09
N PHE A 50 -0.42 -0.06 6.16
CA PHE A 50 -1.15 -1.20 6.69
C PHE A 50 -2.64 -0.89 6.63
N THR A 51 -3.40 -1.76 5.97
CA THR A 51 -4.85 -1.60 5.81
C THR A 51 -5.55 -2.88 6.22
N SER A 52 -6.72 -2.72 6.86
CA SER A 52 -7.63 -3.84 7.13
C SER A 52 -9.04 -3.45 6.71
N ARG A 53 -9.76 -4.36 6.04
CA ARG A 53 -11.15 -4.19 5.65
C ARG A 53 -12.00 -5.29 6.27
N PHE A 54 -13.03 -4.89 7.00
CA PHE A 54 -14.06 -5.79 7.49
C PHE A 54 -15.31 -5.65 6.61
N HIS A 55 -15.81 -6.78 6.11
CA HIS A 55 -17.03 -6.82 5.31
C HIS A 55 -18.05 -7.72 5.99
N PHE A 56 -19.26 -7.19 6.22
CA PHE A 56 -20.37 -7.89 6.88
C PHE A 56 -21.59 -7.86 5.97
N GLN A 57 -22.22 -9.01 5.75
CA GLN A 57 -23.42 -9.14 4.94
C GLN A 57 -24.56 -9.74 5.77
N PHE A 58 -25.73 -9.10 5.79
CA PHE A 58 -26.88 -9.49 6.62
C PHE A 58 -28.04 -10.02 5.78
#